data_AF-A0A480BRK1-F1
#
_entry.id   AF-A0A480BRK1-F1
#
_cell.length_a   1.000
_cell.length_b   1.000
_cell.length_c   1.000
_cell.angle_alpha   90.00
_cell.angle_beta   90.00
_cell.angle_gamma   90.00
#
_symmetry.space_group_name_H-M   'P 1'
#
loop_
_entity.id
_entity.type
_entity.pdbx_description
1 polymer ?
#
loop_
_entity_poly.entity_id
_entity_poly.type
_entity_poly.pdbx_seq_one_letter_code
_entity_poly.pdbx_strand_id
1 'polypeptide(L)'
;MVDLGYMEADLALQHFQSGAVTRLRVAHPGGGSAYAHSYAPQKYMESLSSGEKPAVVLLGHWHKLSCNNIRGSWVIQTGCAQDQTPWARQRRLDYHVGGGICRLVQDPDSGAILSCTVELIQFFNREFYGTGRWSPHGEVTPAERATVP
;
A
#
# COMPACT_ATOMS: atom_id res chain seq x y z
N MET A 1 -15.12 -12.80 3.02
CA MET A 1 -13.71 -12.60 2.64
C MET A 1 -13.46 -13.48 1.42
N VAL A 2 -12.92 -12.92 0.34
CA VAL A 2 -12.61 -13.68 -0.89
C VAL A 2 -11.13 -14.03 -0.86
N ASP A 3 -10.79 -15.30 -1.06
CA ASP A 3 -9.41 -15.72 -1.29
C ASP A 3 -9.03 -15.38 -2.74
N LEU A 4 -7.96 -14.61 -2.91
CA LEU A 4 -7.48 -14.15 -4.21
C LEU A 4 -6.36 -15.06 -4.77
N GLY A 5 -5.86 -16.02 -4.00
CA GLY A 5 -4.80 -16.92 -4.40
C GLY A 5 -3.44 -16.61 -3.76
N TYR A 6 -2.40 -17.33 -4.20
CA TYR A 6 -1.06 -17.29 -3.63
C TYR A 6 -0.17 -16.25 -4.34
N MET A 7 0.46 -15.37 -3.56
CA MET A 7 1.45 -14.34 -3.96
C MET A 7 0.95 -13.20 -4.85
N GLU A 8 0.19 -13.47 -5.90
CA GLU A 8 -0.41 -12.41 -6.73
C GLU A 8 -1.73 -12.84 -7.34
N ALA A 9 -2.58 -11.84 -7.59
CA ALA A 9 -3.89 -12.02 -8.17
C ALA A 9 -4.26 -10.82 -9.04
N ASP A 10 -4.81 -11.10 -10.21
CA ASP A 10 -5.33 -10.09 -11.12
C ASP A 10 -6.86 -9.99 -10.98
N LEU A 11 -7.34 -8.77 -10.78
CA LEU A 11 -8.74 -8.40 -10.68
C LEU A 11 -9.12 -7.52 -11.87
N ALA A 12 -10.27 -7.81 -12.46
CA ALA A 12 -10.86 -6.96 -13.49
C ALA A 12 -11.45 -5.70 -12.86
N LEU A 13 -10.97 -4.53 -13.28
CA LEU A 13 -11.62 -3.24 -13.05
C LEU A 13 -12.51 -2.94 -14.24
N GLN A 14 -13.80 -3.26 -14.10
CA GLN A 14 -14.79 -3.05 -15.13
C GLN A 14 -15.51 -1.71 -14.93
N HIS A 15 -15.51 -0.89 -15.98
CA HIS A 15 -16.26 0.35 -16.00
C HIS A 15 -17.77 0.04 -15.95
N PHE A 16 -18.48 0.62 -14.99
CA PHE A 16 -19.84 0.20 -14.66
C PHE A 16 -20.87 0.45 -15.78
N GLN A 17 -20.65 1.45 -16.64
CA GLN A 17 -21.60 1.80 -17.72
C GLN A 17 -21.24 1.12 -19.04
N SER A 18 -19.97 1.17 -19.43
CA SER A 18 -19.51 0.74 -20.76
C SER A 18 -19.02 -0.71 -20.78
N GLY A 19 -18.72 -1.28 -19.62
CA GLY A 19 -18.16 -2.61 -19.51
C GLY A 19 -16.67 -2.70 -19.92
N ALA A 20 -16.02 -1.58 -20.27
CA ALA A 20 -14.60 -1.54 -20.58
C ALA A 20 -13.77 -2.05 -19.38
N VAL A 21 -12.73 -2.84 -19.64
CA VAL A 21 -11.99 -3.56 -18.58
C VAL A 21 -10.52 -3.16 -18.58
N THR A 22 -9.98 -2.94 -17.38
CA THR A 22 -8.54 -2.94 -17.14
C THR A 22 -8.19 -3.83 -15.96
N ARG A 23 -6.91 -3.93 -15.65
CA ARG A 23 -6.38 -4.87 -14.66
C ARG A 23 -5.82 -4.17 -13.45
N LEU A 24 -6.31 -4.56 -12.28
CA LEU A 24 -5.69 -4.31 -11.00
C LEU A 24 -4.99 -5.58 -10.53
N ARG A 25 -3.75 -5.47 -10.08
CA ARG A 25 -3.04 -6.57 -9.45
C ARG A 25 -2.92 -6.33 -7.96
N VAL A 26 -3.17 -7.36 -7.16
CA VAL A 26 -2.77 -7.42 -5.75
C VAL A 26 -1.60 -8.39 -5.66
N ALA A 27 -0.48 -7.98 -5.07
CA ALA A 27 0.67 -8.84 -4.91
C ALA A 27 1.33 -8.68 -3.54
N HIS A 28 1.84 -9.79 -3.03
CA HIS A 28 2.74 -9.89 -1.89
C HIS A 28 4.06 -10.51 -2.39
N PRO A 29 4.91 -9.75 -3.09
CA PRO A 29 6.11 -10.29 -3.74
C PRO A 29 7.09 -10.86 -2.72
N GLY A 30 8.09 -11.61 -3.18
CA GLY A 30 9.20 -12.05 -2.31
C GLY A 30 10.32 -11.00 -2.21
N GLY A 31 11.36 -11.34 -1.43
CA GLY A 31 12.59 -10.57 -1.31
C GLY A 31 12.71 -9.76 -0.01
N GLY A 32 13.71 -8.88 0.06
CA GLY A 32 13.88 -7.95 1.18
C GLY A 32 13.28 -6.57 0.87
N SER A 33 12.92 -5.80 1.91
CA SER A 33 12.62 -4.38 1.72
C SER A 33 13.85 -3.63 1.22
N ALA A 34 13.62 -2.61 0.40
CA ALA A 34 14.66 -1.71 -0.08
C ALA A 34 14.72 -0.42 0.77
N TYR A 35 15.88 0.24 0.74
CA TYR A 35 16.06 1.57 1.34
C TYR A 35 15.16 2.61 0.67
N ALA A 36 15.31 2.77 -0.65
CA ALA A 36 14.42 3.64 -1.42
C ALA A 36 13.05 2.98 -1.58
N HIS A 37 11.99 3.68 -1.19
CA HIS A 37 10.62 3.14 -1.20
C HIS A 37 10.19 2.70 -2.61
N SER A 38 10.62 3.42 -3.65
CA SER A 38 10.29 3.11 -5.04
C SER A 38 11.09 1.96 -5.64
N TYR A 39 12.24 1.57 -5.06
CA TYR A 39 13.17 0.63 -5.72
C TYR A 39 12.56 -0.77 -5.91
N ALA A 40 12.00 -1.35 -4.85
CA ALA A 40 11.40 -2.68 -4.95
C ALA A 40 10.14 -2.69 -5.85
N PRO A 41 9.21 -1.71 -5.75
CA PRO A 41 8.15 -1.52 -6.75
C PRO A 41 8.65 -1.39 -8.19
N GLN A 42 9.72 -0.62 -8.43
CA GLN A 42 10.32 -0.47 -9.77
C GLN A 42 10.82 -1.81 -10.29
N LYS A 43 11.58 -2.57 -9.48
CA LYS A 43 12.08 -3.89 -9.87
C LYS A 43 10.97 -4.90 -10.11
N TYR A 44 9.91 -4.88 -9.31
CA TYR A 44 8.73 -5.70 -9.56
C TYR A 44 8.11 -5.37 -10.92
N MET A 45 7.86 -4.08 -11.20
CA MET A 45 7.30 -3.66 -12.49
C MET A 45 8.23 -3.91 -13.67
N GLU A 46 9.55 -3.88 -13.49
CA GLU A 46 10.55 -4.26 -14.50
C GLU A 46 10.53 -5.76 -14.80
N SER A 47 10.22 -6.61 -13.83
CA SER A 47 10.16 -8.07 -14.02
C SER A 47 8.93 -8.56 -14.79
N LEU A 48 7.89 -7.72 -14.94
CA LEU A 48 6.70 -8.07 -15.70
C LEU A 48 6.98 -8.03 -17.19
N SER A 49 6.61 -9.11 -17.89
CA SER A 49 6.74 -9.21 -19.34
C SER A 49 5.83 -8.20 -20.05
N SER A 50 6.09 -7.97 -21.34
CA SER A 50 5.16 -7.18 -22.16
C SER A 50 3.76 -7.80 -22.13
N GLY A 51 2.73 -6.98 -21.93
CA GLY A 51 1.34 -7.44 -21.77
C GLY A 51 0.96 -7.89 -20.34
N GLU A 52 1.93 -8.16 -19.46
CA GLU A 52 1.66 -8.54 -18.06
C GLU A 52 1.52 -7.35 -17.11
N LYS A 53 1.88 -6.15 -17.60
CA LYS A 53 1.77 -4.92 -16.83
C LYS A 53 0.29 -4.58 -16.55
N PRO A 54 -0.15 -4.51 -15.28
CA PRO A 54 -1.50 -4.06 -14.93
C PRO A 54 -1.58 -2.52 -14.93
N ALA A 55 -2.78 -1.96 -14.96
CA ALA A 55 -2.96 -0.51 -14.85
C ALA A 55 -2.76 0.00 -13.41
N VAL A 56 -3.11 -0.84 -12.43
CA VAL A 56 -2.95 -0.55 -11.00
C VAL A 56 -2.32 -1.76 -10.30
N VAL A 57 -1.42 -1.54 -9.34
CA VAL A 57 -0.86 -2.57 -8.47
C VAL A 57 -0.95 -2.15 -7.01
N LEU A 58 -1.47 -3.05 -6.17
CA LEU A 58 -1.42 -2.97 -4.71
C LEU A 58 -0.36 -3.94 -4.20
N LEU A 59 0.70 -3.40 -3.61
CA LEU A 59 1.88 -4.13 -3.14
C LEU A 59 1.93 -4.19 -1.63
N GLY A 60 1.96 -5.41 -1.09
CA GLY A 60 2.29 -5.69 0.30
C GLY A 60 3.78 -5.98 0.50
N HIS A 61 4.08 -6.84 1.48
CA HIS A 61 5.39 -7.43 1.77
C HIS A 61 6.47 -6.50 2.35
N TRP A 62 6.78 -5.37 1.70
CA TRP A 62 7.93 -4.56 2.10
C TRP A 62 7.66 -3.59 3.25
N HIS A 63 6.42 -3.56 3.77
CA HIS A 63 5.99 -2.73 4.89
C HIS A 63 6.25 -1.23 4.63
N LYS A 64 6.04 -0.81 3.38
CA LYS A 64 6.16 0.58 2.95
C LYS A 64 4.79 1.11 2.53
N LEU A 65 4.60 2.40 2.73
CA LEU A 65 3.40 3.13 2.35
C LEU A 65 3.81 4.20 1.33
N SER A 66 3.37 4.05 0.07
CA SER A 66 3.71 4.99 -1.02
C SER A 66 2.74 4.84 -2.19
N CYS A 67 2.61 5.90 -3.00
CA CYS A 67 1.92 5.87 -4.29
C CYS A 67 2.88 6.38 -5.37
N ASN A 68 3.09 5.57 -6.42
CA ASN A 68 4.04 5.84 -7.48
C ASN A 68 3.36 5.69 -8.83
N ASN A 69 3.86 6.41 -9.84
CA ASN A 69 3.57 6.08 -11.23
C ASN A 69 4.83 5.46 -11.84
N ILE A 70 4.77 4.17 -12.17
CA ILE A 70 5.93 3.40 -12.66
C ILE A 70 5.55 2.74 -13.97
N ARG A 71 6.29 3.07 -15.04
CA ARG A 71 6.04 2.57 -16.40
C ARG A 71 4.58 2.78 -16.86
N GLY A 72 3.91 3.84 -16.43
CA GLY A 72 2.51 4.12 -16.78
C GLY A 72 1.48 3.29 -16.01
N SER A 73 1.87 2.66 -14.89
CA SER A 73 1.00 1.98 -13.96
C SER A 73 0.98 2.71 -12.61
N TRP A 74 -0.18 2.75 -11.97
CA TRP A 74 -0.32 3.26 -10.61
C TRP A 74 0.09 2.16 -9.62
N VAL A 75 1.19 2.37 -8.90
CA VAL A 75 1.80 1.36 -8.05
C VAL A 75 1.79 1.84 -6.60
N ILE A 76 0.99 1.18 -5.79
CA ILE A 76 0.67 1.58 -4.43
C ILE A 76 1.23 0.53 -3.48
N GLN A 77 2.12 0.93 -2.59
CA GLN A 77 2.50 0.10 -1.45
C GLN A 77 1.55 0.40 -0.30
N THR A 78 0.91 -0.63 0.25
CA THR A 78 -0.28 -0.47 1.12
C THR A 78 0.05 -0.29 2.61
N GLY A 79 1.32 -0.15 2.97
CA GLY A 79 1.77 -0.10 4.37
C GLY A 79 1.80 -1.49 5.02
N CYS A 80 1.70 -1.52 6.34
CA CYS A 80 1.53 -2.73 7.11
C CYS A 80 0.67 -2.48 8.36
N ALA A 81 0.22 -3.57 8.99
CA ALA A 81 -0.45 -3.54 10.29
C ALA A 81 0.47 -3.97 11.44
N GLN A 82 1.80 -3.95 11.22
CA GLN A 82 2.80 -4.43 12.17
C GLN A 82 3.76 -3.31 12.59
N ASP A 83 3.86 -3.09 13.90
CA ASP A 83 4.77 -2.11 14.50
C ASP A 83 6.24 -2.42 14.24
N GLN A 84 7.05 -1.37 14.30
CA GLN A 84 8.50 -1.46 14.26
C GLN A 84 9.04 -2.34 15.40
N THR A 85 9.63 -3.49 15.06
CA THR A 85 10.19 -4.45 16.03
C THR A 85 11.69 -4.25 16.26
N PRO A 86 12.27 -4.74 17.38
CA PRO A 86 13.73 -4.78 17.56
C PRO A 86 14.44 -5.53 16.44
N TRP A 87 13.85 -6.63 15.97
CA TRP A 87 14.36 -7.39 14.82
C TRP A 87 14.39 -6.55 13.54
N ALA A 88 13.31 -5.82 13.24
CA ALA A 88 13.23 -4.94 12.08
C ALA A 88 14.32 -3.84 12.15
N ARG A 89 14.53 -3.25 13.33
CA ARG A 89 15.62 -2.27 13.55
C ARG A 89 17.01 -2.86 13.34
N GLN A 90 17.27 -4.07 13.83
CA GLN A 90 18.55 -4.77 13.60
C GLN A 90 18.79 -5.02 12.10
N ARG A 91 17.72 -5.24 11.34
CA ARG A 91 17.74 -5.41 9.89
C ARG A 91 17.65 -4.09 9.11
N ARG A 92 17.59 -2.94 9.80
CA ARG A 92 17.43 -1.59 9.22
C ARG A 92 16.20 -1.48 8.32
N LEU A 93 15.16 -2.25 8.65
CA LEU A 93 13.85 -2.16 8.02
C LEU A 93 13.07 -1.03 8.68
N ASP A 94 12.24 -0.36 7.90
CA ASP A 94 11.43 0.76 8.36
C ASP A 94 9.98 0.48 7.96
N TYR A 95 9.14 0.22 8.97
CA TYR A 95 7.76 -0.20 8.79
C TYR A 95 6.81 0.98 8.81
N HIS A 96 6.09 1.18 7.72
CA HIS A 96 5.08 2.21 7.58
C HIS A 96 3.72 1.63 7.98
N VAL A 97 3.39 1.76 9.27
CA VAL A 97 2.10 1.30 9.79
C VAL A 97 1.00 2.20 9.24
N GLY A 98 0.04 1.62 8.54
CA GLY A 98 -0.92 2.42 7.79
C GLY A 98 -1.68 1.64 6.73
N GLY A 99 -2.43 2.41 5.95
CA GLY A 99 -3.18 1.96 4.80
C GLY A 99 -3.47 3.15 3.89
N GLY A 100 -4.45 3.01 3.01
CA GLY A 100 -4.91 4.15 2.22
C GLY A 100 -6.24 3.92 1.55
N ILE A 101 -6.87 5.02 1.16
CA ILE A 101 -8.08 5.01 0.35
C ILE A 101 -7.68 5.42 -1.07
N CYS A 102 -7.86 4.50 -2.01
CA CYS A 102 -7.56 4.69 -3.42
C CYS A 102 -8.82 5.04 -4.20
N ARG A 103 -8.79 6.17 -4.92
CA ARG A 103 -9.84 6.59 -5.85
C ARG A 103 -9.25 6.59 -7.26
N LEU A 104 -9.93 5.90 -8.16
CA LEU A 104 -9.50 5.74 -9.56
C LEU A 104 -10.53 6.38 -10.48
N VAL A 105 -10.07 7.11 -11.49
CA VAL A 105 -10.91 7.55 -12.60
C VAL A 105 -10.59 6.69 -13.81
N GLN A 106 -11.59 5.98 -14.31
CA GLN A 106 -11.48 5.10 -15.46
C GLN A 106 -12.12 5.76 -16.68
N ASP A 107 -11.42 5.68 -17.81
CA ASP A 107 -11.94 6.09 -19.11
C ASP A 107 -13.02 5.12 -19.59
N PRO A 108 -14.24 5.59 -19.93
CA PRO A 108 -15.34 4.71 -20.33
C PRO A 108 -15.06 3.98 -21.66
N ASP A 109 -14.28 4.55 -22.57
CA ASP A 109 -14.08 3.99 -23.91
C ASP A 109 -12.97 2.93 -23.93
N SER A 110 -11.80 3.28 -23.37
CA SER A 110 -10.62 2.41 -23.38
C SER A 110 -10.46 1.55 -22.11
N GLY A 111 -11.15 1.89 -21.02
CA GLY A 111 -10.94 1.29 -19.71
C GLY A 111 -9.65 1.72 -19.02
N ALA A 112 -8.86 2.63 -19.61
CA ALA A 112 -7.61 3.11 -19.02
C ALA A 112 -7.84 3.88 -17.71
N ILE A 113 -6.87 3.84 -16.80
CA ILE A 113 -6.92 4.64 -15.55
C ILE A 113 -6.29 6.01 -15.80
N LEU A 114 -7.13 7.03 -15.90
CA LEU A 114 -6.74 8.41 -16.20
C LEU A 114 -6.09 9.10 -15.00
N SER A 115 -6.61 8.84 -13.80
CA SER A 115 -6.05 9.39 -12.56
C SER A 115 -6.21 8.42 -11.40
N CYS A 116 -5.29 8.55 -10.45
CA CYS A 116 -5.29 7.83 -9.19
C CYS A 116 -5.01 8.84 -8.08
N THR A 117 -5.92 8.93 -7.12
CA THR A 117 -5.71 9.69 -5.88
C THR A 117 -5.68 8.71 -4.73
N VAL A 118 -4.57 8.71 -4.00
CA VAL A 118 -4.41 7.87 -2.83
C VAL A 118 -4.27 8.76 -1.61
N GLU A 119 -5.26 8.66 -0.74
CA GLU A 119 -5.18 9.20 0.60
C GLU A 119 -4.41 8.19 1.46
N LEU A 120 -3.12 8.45 1.67
CA LEU A 120 -2.28 7.61 2.53
C LEU A 120 -2.60 7.92 3.99
N ILE A 121 -3.05 6.89 4.71
CA ILE A 121 -3.46 7.00 6.10
C ILE A 121 -2.39 6.34 6.94
N GLN A 122 -1.69 7.15 7.73
CA GLN A 122 -0.79 6.62 8.74
C GLN A 122 -1.61 6.11 9.91
N PHE A 123 -1.39 4.85 10.28
CA PHE A 123 -1.91 4.30 11.51
C PHE A 123 -0.84 4.41 12.58
N PHE A 124 -1.30 4.58 13.81
CA PHE A 124 -0.45 4.88 14.92
C PHE A 124 -0.60 3.84 16.03
N ASN A 125 0.53 3.26 16.44
CA ASN A 125 0.70 2.32 17.56
C ASN A 125 2.22 2.19 17.85
N ARG A 126 2.76 1.65 18.95
CA ARG A 126 2.30 1.28 20.31
C ARG A 126 1.83 2.51 21.09
N GLU A 127 0.54 2.53 21.43
CA GLU A 127 -0.11 3.59 22.22
C GLU A 127 0.28 5.02 21.76
N PHE A 128 0.45 5.19 20.44
CA PHE A 128 0.87 6.41 19.72
C PHE A 128 1.75 7.39 20.51
N TYR A 129 2.75 6.82 21.18
CA TYR A 129 3.87 7.47 21.85
C TYR A 129 3.68 8.00 23.26
N GLY A 130 2.49 7.82 23.81
CA GLY A 130 2.39 7.48 25.21
C GLY A 130 1.39 8.28 25.96
N THR A 131 1.65 8.23 27.24
CA THR A 131 0.68 8.52 28.27
C THR A 131 1.37 9.30 29.40
N GLY A 132 2.68 9.57 29.25
CA GLY A 132 3.29 10.91 29.32
C GLY A 132 3.74 11.44 27.94
N ARG A 133 3.06 10.93 26.89
CA ARG A 133 3.05 11.17 25.44
C ARG A 133 4.35 11.28 24.64
N TRP A 134 5.49 11.64 25.25
CA TRP A 134 6.88 11.52 24.76
C TRP A 134 7.96 11.72 25.87
N SER A 135 7.64 11.66 27.19
CA SER A 135 8.59 11.84 28.33
C SER A 135 9.07 10.50 28.95
N PRO A 136 10.35 10.37 29.38
CA PRO A 136 10.87 9.16 30.05
C PRO A 136 10.48 8.98 31.54
N HIS A 137 9.66 9.85 32.14
CA HIS A 137 9.26 9.77 33.57
C HIS A 137 7.78 10.19 33.80
N GLY A 138 6.88 9.28 34.25
CA GLY A 138 5.49 9.60 34.69
C GLY A 138 4.41 8.50 34.46
N GLU A 139 3.23 8.65 35.11
CA GLU A 139 2.02 7.78 34.96
C GLU A 139 1.21 8.07 33.68
N VAL A 140 0.36 7.11 33.29
CA VAL A 140 -0.12 6.89 31.92
C VAL A 140 -1.64 7.16 31.74
N THR A 141 -2.05 8.17 30.95
CA THR A 141 -3.47 8.43 30.54
C THR A 141 -3.78 8.14 29.04
N PRO A 142 -4.81 7.34 28.67
CA PRO A 142 -5.11 7.00 27.27
C PRO A 142 -5.74 8.14 26.44
N ALA A 143 -5.54 8.11 25.11
CA ALA A 143 -6.13 9.08 24.19
C ALA A 143 -7.62 8.78 23.87
N GLU A 144 -8.43 9.84 23.79
CA GLU A 144 -9.83 9.75 23.36
C GLU A 144 -9.90 9.35 21.88
N ARG A 145 -10.72 8.32 21.58
CA ARG A 145 -10.88 7.81 20.22
C ARG A 145 -11.69 8.81 19.40
N ALA A 146 -11.16 9.23 18.26
CA ALA A 146 -11.94 10.00 17.30
C ALA A 146 -13.14 9.17 16.83
N THR A 147 -14.35 9.59 17.20
CA THR A 147 -15.58 9.11 16.58
C THR A 147 -15.71 9.83 15.25
N VAL A 148 -15.45 9.11 14.15
CA VAL A 148 -15.68 9.64 12.80
C VAL A 148 -17.20 9.69 12.57
N PRO A 149 -17.76 10.79 12.01
CA PRO A 149 -19.18 10.89 11.65
C PRO A 149 -19.59 9.95 10.52
#